data_AF-A0A926HH88-F1
#
_entry.id   AF-A0A926HH88-F1
#
_cell.length_a   1.000
_cell.length_b   1.000
_cell.length_c   1.000
_cell.angle_alpha   90.00
_cell.angle_beta   90.00
_cell.angle_gamma   90.00
#
_symmetry.space_group_name_H-M   'P 1'
#
loop_
_entity.id
_entity.type
_entity.pdbx_description
1 polymer ?
#
loop_
_entity_poly.entity_id
_entity_poly.type
_entity_poly.pdbx_seq_one_letter_code
_entity_poly.pdbx_strand_id
1 'polypeptide(L)'
;TLFILTADHPGPPIPGDEFYQNQIGAHATWLLLYKPGSNFQGTNDMVVQQTDIMPTVLDFLGYSGKYLAFGNSIFDTTAQRLSFNHHANDYMLLDDTYMLQFNGLTTEGLYLYKQDSLLKHNVMDDVPDITDKMEEKLKAILQVHHHAMIHNKLVPE
;
A
#
# COMPACT_ATOMS: atom_id res chain seq x y z
N THR A 1 -12.91 1.86 -23.53
CA THR A 1 -12.17 0.87 -22.72
C THR A 1 -11.23 1.58 -21.79
N LEU A 2 -11.20 1.20 -20.51
CA LEU A 2 -10.15 1.56 -19.57
C LEU A 2 -9.12 0.43 -19.58
N PHE A 3 -7.87 0.77 -19.84
CA PHE A 3 -6.73 -0.14 -19.70
C PHE A 3 -6.05 0.15 -18.37
N ILE A 4 -5.82 -0.90 -17.59
CA ILE A 4 -5.01 -0.86 -16.37
C ILE A 4 -3.86 -1.82 -16.61
N LEU A 5 -2.64 -1.29 -16.58
CA LEU A 5 -1.42 -2.06 -16.79
C LEU A 5 -0.60 -2.00 -15.51
N THR A 6 -0.08 -3.12 -15.07
CA THR A 6 0.79 -3.23 -13.90
C THR A 6 1.63 -4.51 -14.00
N ALA A 7 2.63 -4.64 -13.14
CA ALA A 7 3.33 -5.90 -12.92
C ALA A 7 2.67 -6.64 -11.74
N ASP A 8 2.66 -7.97 -11.80
CA ASP A 8 2.21 -8.80 -10.68
C ASP A 8 3.21 -8.75 -9.51
N HIS A 9 4.51 -8.67 -9.81
CA HIS A 9 5.60 -8.48 -8.85
C HIS A 9 6.76 -7.67 -9.48
N PRO A 10 7.66 -7.06 -8.68
CA PRO A 10 8.86 -6.42 -9.23
C PRO A 10 9.86 -7.45 -9.78
N GLY A 11 10.76 -7.00 -10.66
CA GLY A 11 11.85 -7.82 -11.16
C GLY A 11 12.86 -8.19 -10.05
N PRO A 12 13.85 -9.05 -10.35
CA PRO A 12 14.91 -9.35 -9.40
C PRO A 12 15.65 -8.07 -8.99
N PRO A 13 16.18 -7.99 -7.75
CA PRO A 13 16.94 -6.83 -7.30
C PRO A 13 18.04 -6.47 -8.29
N ILE A 14 18.13 -5.20 -8.65
CA ILE A 14 19.11 -4.70 -9.61
C ILE A 14 20.47 -4.62 -8.89
N PRO A 15 21.50 -5.35 -9.36
CA PRO A 15 22.84 -5.25 -8.76
C PRO A 15 23.36 -3.82 -8.83
N GLY A 16 23.80 -3.28 -7.70
CA GLY A 16 24.31 -1.91 -7.60
C GLY A 16 23.26 -0.83 -7.29
N ASP A 17 21.99 -1.19 -7.17
CA ASP A 17 20.93 -0.29 -6.71
C ASP A 17 20.42 -0.74 -5.32
N GLU A 18 20.81 -0.01 -4.27
CA GLU A 18 20.45 -0.32 -2.88
C GLU A 18 18.94 -0.18 -2.61
N PHE A 19 18.23 0.66 -3.36
CA PHE A 19 16.80 0.87 -3.15
C PHE A 19 16.00 -0.40 -3.44
N TYR A 20 16.26 -1.05 -4.57
CA TYR A 20 15.57 -2.29 -4.97
C TYR A 20 16.01 -3.53 -4.15
N GLN A 21 16.92 -3.36 -3.20
CA GLN A 21 17.33 -4.41 -2.26
C GLN A 21 16.67 -4.26 -0.90
N ASN A 22 16.05 -3.11 -0.61
CA ASN A 22 15.31 -2.92 0.63
C ASN A 22 13.83 -3.27 0.46
N GLN A 23 13.11 -3.28 1.58
CA GLN A 23 11.73 -3.76 1.60
C GLN A 23 10.78 -2.89 0.75
N ILE A 24 11.00 -1.58 0.60
CA ILE A 24 10.13 -0.75 -0.24
C ILE A 24 10.39 -1.06 -1.71
N GLY A 25 11.66 -1.04 -2.14
CA GLY A 25 12.01 -1.30 -3.53
C GLY A 25 11.69 -2.73 -3.98
N ALA A 26 11.79 -3.72 -3.08
CA ALA A 26 11.44 -5.11 -3.32
C ALA A 26 9.92 -5.36 -3.53
N HIS A 27 9.07 -4.36 -3.27
CA HIS A 27 7.63 -4.40 -3.50
C HIS A 27 7.12 -3.30 -4.44
N ALA A 28 7.98 -2.36 -4.83
CA ALA A 28 7.62 -1.25 -5.70
C ALA A 28 7.39 -1.75 -7.13
N THR A 29 6.17 -1.57 -7.63
CA THR A 29 5.80 -1.81 -9.03
C THR A 29 5.19 -0.56 -9.63
N TRP A 30 4.94 -0.58 -10.94
CA TRP A 30 4.28 0.51 -11.66
C TRP A 30 2.80 0.20 -11.88
N LEU A 31 1.96 1.23 -11.90
CA LEU A 31 0.55 1.16 -12.26
C LEU A 31 0.23 2.26 -13.27
N LEU A 32 -0.31 1.87 -14.43
CA LEU A 32 -0.66 2.80 -15.50
C LEU A 32 -2.14 2.66 -15.86
N LEU A 33 -2.85 3.78 -15.83
CA LEU A 33 -4.22 3.89 -16.32
C LEU A 33 -4.22 4.60 -17.67
N TYR A 34 -4.81 3.97 -18.67
CA TYR A 34 -4.98 4.55 -20.00
C TYR A 34 -6.41 4.39 -20.48
N LYS A 35 -7.01 5.50 -20.93
CA LYS A 35 -8.32 5.48 -21.57
C LYS A 35 -8.31 6.43 -22.77
N PRO A 36 -8.54 5.93 -24.01
CA PRO A 36 -8.75 6.77 -25.17
C PRO A 36 -9.88 7.79 -24.96
N GLY A 37 -9.63 9.04 -25.37
CA GLY A 37 -10.58 10.15 -25.24
C GLY A 37 -10.88 10.56 -23.80
N SER A 38 -10.00 10.24 -22.84
CA SER A 38 -10.06 10.77 -21.48
C SER A 38 -9.10 11.95 -21.30
N ASN A 39 -9.20 12.63 -20.16
CA ASN A 39 -8.26 13.68 -19.75
C ASN A 39 -7.14 13.12 -18.84
N PHE A 40 -6.93 11.79 -18.80
CA PHE A 40 -5.85 11.20 -18.02
C PHE A 40 -4.51 11.60 -18.63
N GLN A 41 -3.67 12.27 -17.84
CA GLN A 41 -2.37 12.78 -18.25
C GLN A 41 -1.44 12.90 -17.05
N GLY A 42 -0.12 12.82 -17.32
CA GLY A 42 0.92 13.03 -16.32
C GLY A 42 1.24 11.82 -15.47
N THR A 43 1.94 12.08 -14.37
CA THR A 43 2.41 11.11 -13.37
C THR A 43 1.90 11.52 -11.99
N ASN A 44 1.72 10.55 -11.10
CA ASN A 44 1.30 10.78 -9.72
C ASN A 44 2.20 9.95 -8.78
N ASP A 45 2.64 10.56 -7.69
CA ASP A 45 3.52 9.98 -6.66
C ASP A 45 2.75 9.52 -5.41
N MET A 46 1.42 9.49 -5.48
CA MET A 46 0.54 8.95 -4.44
C MET A 46 0.89 7.50 -4.10
N VAL A 47 0.71 7.12 -2.84
CA VAL A 47 0.80 5.71 -2.45
C VAL A 47 -0.40 4.93 -3.01
N VAL A 48 -0.10 3.88 -3.76
CA VAL A 48 -1.10 2.97 -4.36
C VAL A 48 -0.66 1.52 -4.14
N GLN A 49 -1.63 0.63 -3.99
CA GLN A 49 -1.44 -0.81 -3.90
C GLN A 49 -2.32 -1.56 -4.91
N GLN A 50 -1.99 -2.80 -5.26
CA GLN A 50 -2.77 -3.56 -6.25
C GLN A 50 -4.23 -3.77 -5.82
N THR A 51 -4.51 -3.83 -4.51
CA THR A 51 -5.88 -3.96 -4.00
C THR A 51 -6.75 -2.73 -4.27
N ASP A 52 -6.16 -1.60 -4.67
CA ASP A 52 -6.86 -0.38 -5.10
C ASP A 52 -7.46 -0.51 -6.52
N ILE A 53 -6.99 -1.46 -7.33
CA ILE A 53 -7.43 -1.62 -8.73
C ILE A 53 -8.92 -1.91 -8.80
N MET A 54 -9.42 -2.84 -7.99
CA MET A 54 -10.83 -3.22 -7.98
C MET A 54 -11.75 -2.04 -7.58
N PRO A 55 -11.58 -1.38 -6.42
CA PRO A 55 -12.41 -0.23 -6.07
C PRO A 55 -12.26 0.93 -7.05
N THR A 56 -11.08 1.14 -7.65
CA THR A 56 -10.88 2.14 -8.73
C THR A 56 -11.74 1.85 -9.95
N VAL A 57 -11.82 0.60 -10.40
CA VAL A 57 -12.66 0.22 -11.55
C VAL A 57 -14.14 0.35 -11.22
N LEU A 58 -14.56 -0.07 -10.03
CA LEU A 58 -15.95 0.05 -9.60
C LEU A 58 -16.40 1.51 -9.51
N ASP A 59 -15.58 2.36 -8.90
CA ASP A 59 -15.81 3.82 -8.83
C ASP A 59 -15.86 4.43 -10.24
N PHE A 60 -14.90 4.10 -11.11
CA PHE A 60 -14.88 4.57 -12.50
C PHE A 60 -16.15 4.20 -13.29
N LEU A 61 -16.77 3.05 -13.01
CA LEU A 61 -18.02 2.59 -13.63
C LEU A 61 -19.28 3.20 -12.98
N GLY A 62 -19.15 3.92 -11.87
CA GLY A 62 -20.28 4.41 -11.07
C GLY A 62 -21.05 3.27 -10.40
N TYR A 63 -20.36 2.17 -10.06
CA TYR A 63 -20.98 1.03 -9.39
C TYR A 63 -21.39 1.39 -7.96
N SER A 64 -22.69 1.25 -7.65
CA SER A 64 -23.27 1.59 -6.35
C SER A 64 -23.63 0.38 -5.48
N GLY A 65 -23.30 -0.83 -5.94
CA GLY A 65 -23.53 -2.05 -5.18
C GLY A 65 -22.49 -2.22 -4.07
N LYS A 66 -22.75 -3.17 -3.18
CA LYS A 66 -21.82 -3.51 -2.09
C LYS A 66 -20.62 -4.29 -2.63
N TYR A 67 -19.44 -3.98 -2.11
CA TYR A 67 -18.22 -4.74 -2.33
C TYR A 67 -17.36 -4.71 -1.06
N LEU A 68 -16.46 -5.69 -0.92
CA LEU A 68 -15.43 -5.70 0.10
C LEU A 68 -14.10 -5.39 -0.57
N ALA A 69 -13.37 -4.40 -0.05
CA ALA A 69 -12.02 -4.05 -0.50
C ALA A 69 -11.13 -3.74 0.70
N PHE A 70 -9.85 -4.06 0.56
CA PHE A 70 -8.80 -3.58 1.48
C PHE A 70 -7.99 -2.41 0.89
N GLY A 71 -8.30 -2.02 -0.35
CA GLY A 71 -7.82 -0.82 -1.01
C GLY A 71 -8.94 0.21 -1.18
N ASN A 72 -8.59 1.37 -1.74
CA ASN A 72 -9.50 2.47 -2.04
C ASN A 72 -9.37 2.89 -3.51
N SER A 73 -10.41 3.51 -4.07
CA SER A 73 -10.31 4.09 -5.41
C SER A 73 -9.20 5.15 -5.45
N ILE A 74 -8.40 5.16 -6.51
CA ILE A 74 -7.41 6.23 -6.73
C ILE A 74 -8.07 7.57 -7.07
N PHE A 75 -9.35 7.58 -7.44
CA PHE A 75 -10.11 8.80 -7.70
C PHE A 75 -10.75 9.40 -6.43
N ASP A 76 -10.81 8.66 -5.33
CA ASP A 76 -11.34 9.14 -4.05
C ASP A 76 -10.34 10.05 -3.33
N THR A 77 -10.46 11.36 -3.48
CA THR A 77 -9.54 12.33 -2.87
C THR A 77 -9.65 12.44 -1.34
N THR A 78 -10.59 11.74 -0.71
CA THR A 78 -10.82 11.77 0.75
C THR A 78 -10.20 10.58 1.47
N ALA A 79 -9.87 9.50 0.75
CA ALA A 79 -9.26 8.31 1.32
C ALA A 79 -7.82 8.56 1.78
N GLN A 80 -7.47 8.02 2.96
CA GLN A 80 -6.08 7.95 3.39
C GLN A 80 -5.31 7.01 2.46
N ARG A 81 -4.20 7.49 1.89
CA ARG A 81 -3.34 6.69 1.01
C ARG A 81 -2.45 5.81 1.85
N LEU A 82 -2.70 4.51 1.74
CA LEU A 82 -1.99 3.48 2.47
C LEU A 82 -1.61 2.36 1.50
N SER A 83 -0.43 1.79 1.71
CA SER A 83 -0.05 0.48 1.18
C SER A 83 0.36 -0.38 2.36
N PHE A 84 -0.03 -1.65 2.33
CA PHE A 84 0.43 -2.61 3.32
C PHE A 84 0.76 -3.92 2.62
N ASN A 85 1.77 -4.60 3.15
CA ASN A 85 2.20 -5.88 2.62
C ASN A 85 2.86 -6.72 3.71
N HIS A 86 3.07 -7.99 3.40
CA HIS A 86 3.73 -8.94 4.27
C HIS A 86 4.82 -9.65 3.47
N HIS A 87 6.05 -9.66 4.00
CA HIS A 87 7.18 -10.34 3.38
C HIS A 87 8.02 -11.04 4.44
N ALA A 88 8.27 -12.34 4.23
CA ALA A 88 8.89 -13.21 5.22
C ALA A 88 8.15 -13.16 6.58
N ASN A 89 8.71 -12.44 7.56
CA ASN A 89 8.16 -12.27 8.90
C ASN A 89 7.70 -10.83 9.20
N ASP A 90 7.88 -9.90 8.24
CA ASP A 90 7.61 -8.49 8.45
C ASP A 90 6.33 -8.08 7.75
N TYR A 91 5.48 -7.39 8.51
CA TYR A 91 4.41 -6.56 7.99
C TYR A 91 4.92 -5.14 7.78
N MET A 92 4.48 -4.53 6.69
CA MET A 92 4.76 -3.13 6.41
C MET A 92 3.48 -2.34 6.23
N LEU A 93 3.50 -1.10 6.70
CA LEU A 93 2.49 -0.09 6.42
C LEU A 93 3.17 1.18 5.94
N LEU A 94 2.81 1.64 4.75
CA LEU A 94 3.26 2.89 4.17
C LEU A 94 2.08 3.85 4.12
N ASP A 95 2.31 5.10 4.49
CA ASP A 95 1.47 6.24 4.12
C ASP A 95 2.25 7.24 3.26
N ASP A 96 1.72 8.43 3.01
CA ASP A 96 2.39 9.44 2.18
C ASP A 96 3.72 9.98 2.77
N THR A 97 4.05 9.65 4.02
CA THR A 97 5.20 10.19 4.75
C THR A 97 6.10 9.09 5.32
N TYR A 98 5.52 8.09 5.98
CA TYR A 98 6.22 7.09 6.76
C TYR A 98 6.06 5.68 6.21
N MET A 99 7.08 4.86 6.43
CA MET A 99 7.01 3.40 6.35
C MET A 99 7.26 2.81 7.73
N LEU A 100 6.31 2.03 8.24
CA LEU A 100 6.41 1.24 9.46
C LEU A 100 6.76 -0.21 9.12
N GLN A 101 7.72 -0.79 9.84
CA GLN A 101 8.06 -2.21 9.81
C GLN A 101 7.68 -2.87 11.14
N PHE A 102 6.91 -3.96 11.10
CA PHE A 102 6.34 -4.64 12.26
C PHE A 102 6.49 -6.16 12.11
N ASN A 103 7.12 -6.83 13.07
CA ASN A 103 7.44 -8.27 12.96
C ASN A 103 6.28 -9.22 13.38
N GLY A 104 5.09 -8.67 13.66
CA GLY A 104 3.95 -9.41 14.22
C GLY A 104 3.80 -9.29 15.74
N LEU A 105 4.85 -8.87 16.45
CA LEU A 105 4.89 -8.69 17.90
C LEU A 105 5.27 -7.25 18.30
N THR A 106 6.31 -6.71 17.68
CA THR A 106 6.89 -5.38 17.96
C THR A 106 7.14 -4.60 16.68
N THR A 107 7.05 -3.28 16.77
CA THR A 107 7.56 -2.39 15.71
C THR A 107 9.09 -2.44 15.71
N GLU A 108 9.66 -2.71 14.54
CA GLU A 108 11.11 -2.80 14.31
C GLU A 108 11.68 -1.49 13.77
N GLY A 109 10.84 -0.68 13.12
CA GLY A 109 11.27 0.64 12.66
C GLY A 109 10.18 1.48 12.04
N LEU A 110 10.42 2.79 12.04
CA LEU A 110 9.64 3.80 11.36
C LEU A 110 10.58 4.68 10.56
N TYR A 111 10.29 4.92 9.28
CA TYR A 111 11.20 5.60 8.37
C TYR A 111 10.47 6.68 7.57
N LEU A 112 11.09 7.85 7.45
CA LEU A 112 10.71 8.91 6.51
C LEU A 112 11.12 8.53 5.08
N TYR A 113 10.46 7.53 4.49
CA TYR A 113 10.96 6.80 3.32
C TYR A 113 11.12 7.65 2.04
N LYS A 114 10.40 8.76 1.93
CA LYS A 114 10.58 9.71 0.81
C LYS A 114 11.86 10.53 0.94
N GLN A 115 12.34 10.78 2.16
CA GLN A 115 13.59 11.49 2.43
C GLN A 115 14.78 10.53 2.66
N ASP A 116 14.49 9.32 3.13
CA ASP A 116 15.45 8.24 3.37
C ASP A 116 15.02 6.97 2.65
N SER A 117 15.22 6.96 1.33
CA SER A 117 14.83 5.84 0.47
C SER A 117 15.57 4.53 0.79
N LEU A 118 16.67 4.61 1.55
CA LEU A 118 17.50 3.47 1.92
C LEU A 118 17.22 2.96 3.34
N LEU A 119 16.29 3.59 4.06
CA LEU A 119 15.82 3.15 5.38
C LEU A 119 16.95 3.08 6.42
N LYS A 120 17.86 4.06 6.40
CA LYS A 120 19.06 4.10 7.27
C LYS A 120 18.80 4.78 8.62
N HIS A 121 17.78 5.63 8.71
CA HIS A 121 17.46 6.44 9.89
C HIS A 121 16.10 6.06 10.43
N ASN A 122 16.08 5.22 11.46
CA ASN A 122 14.88 4.87 12.19
C ASN A 122 14.49 6.04 13.11
N VAL A 123 13.25 6.53 12.97
CA VAL A 123 12.70 7.67 13.72
C VAL A 123 11.61 7.25 14.71
N MET A 124 11.42 5.94 14.94
CA MET A 124 10.29 5.44 15.76
C MET A 124 10.25 6.00 17.18
N ASP A 125 11.43 6.24 17.78
CA ASP A 125 11.57 6.78 19.13
C ASP A 125 11.49 8.31 19.17
N ASP A 126 11.71 8.97 18.02
CA ASP A 126 11.63 10.43 17.90
C ASP A 126 10.16 10.90 17.79
N VAL A 127 9.29 10.06 17.23
CA VAL A 127 7.86 10.34 17.02
C VAL A 127 6.96 9.19 17.51
N PRO A 128 7.00 8.84 18.81
CA PRO A 128 6.32 7.65 19.34
C PRO A 128 4.80 7.66 19.10
N ASP A 129 4.15 8.83 19.18
CA ASP A 129 2.70 8.97 18.90
C ASP A 129 2.34 8.56 17.46
N ILE A 130 3.24 8.80 16.49
CA ILE A 130 3.04 8.38 15.09
C ILE A 130 3.28 6.89 14.94
N THR A 131 4.36 6.39 15.55
CA THR A 131 4.70 4.96 15.59
C THR A 131 3.53 4.14 16.11
N ASP A 132 3.01 4.49 17.29
CA ASP A 132 1.90 3.78 17.95
C ASP A 132 0.63 3.80 17.09
N LYS A 133 0.30 4.95 16.49
CA LYS A 133 -0.87 5.09 15.63
C LYS A 133 -0.77 4.24 14.36
N MET A 134 0.40 4.19 13.73
CA MET A 134 0.62 3.36 12.54
C MET A 134 0.60 1.88 12.89
N GLU A 135 1.18 1.48 14.02
CA GLU A 135 1.14 0.11 14.52
C GLU A 135 -0.30 -0.34 14.81
N GLU A 136 -1.09 0.50 15.51
CA GLU A 136 -2.50 0.22 15.78
C GLU A 136 -3.30 0.07 14.47
N LYS A 137 -3.06 0.95 13.50
CA LYS A 137 -3.70 0.88 12.19
C LYS A 137 -3.38 -0.42 11.46
N LEU A 138 -2.11 -0.82 11.43
CA LEU A 138 -1.67 -2.07 10.80
C LEU A 138 -2.29 -3.28 11.50
N LYS A 139 -2.25 -3.33 12.84
CA LYS A 139 -2.88 -4.41 13.61
C LYS A 139 -4.38 -4.52 13.34
N ALA A 140 -5.09 -3.40 13.24
CA ALA A 140 -6.51 -3.38 12.89
C ALA A 140 -6.76 -3.96 11.49
N ILE A 141 -5.95 -3.59 10.49
CA ILE A 141 -6.04 -4.16 9.13
C ILE A 141 -5.83 -5.68 9.16
N LEU A 142 -4.78 -6.14 9.86
CA LEU A 142 -4.47 -7.57 9.99
C LEU A 142 -5.57 -8.34 10.70
N GLN A 143 -6.12 -7.77 11.77
CA GLN A 143 -7.21 -8.38 12.52
C GLN A 143 -8.45 -8.56 11.64
N VAL A 144 -8.86 -7.52 10.90
CA VAL A 144 -10.01 -7.59 10.00
C VAL A 144 -9.77 -8.60 8.87
N HIS A 145 -8.60 -8.56 8.25
CA HIS A 145 -8.23 -9.48 7.17
C HIS A 145 -8.23 -10.94 7.65
N HIS A 146 -7.52 -11.25 8.74
CA HIS A 146 -7.43 -12.61 9.26
C HIS A 146 -8.78 -13.12 9.76
N HIS A 147 -9.57 -12.28 10.44
CA HIS A 147 -10.92 -12.68 10.85
C HIS A 147 -11.79 -13.01 9.63
N ALA A 148 -11.76 -12.17 8.58
CA ALA A 148 -12.51 -12.45 7.36
C ALA A 148 -12.06 -13.75 6.68
N MET A 149 -10.75 -14.00 6.62
CA MET A 149 -10.18 -15.24 6.09
C MET A 149 -10.63 -16.48 6.88
N ILE A 150 -10.43 -16.47 8.20
CA ILE A 150 -10.73 -17.61 9.09
C ILE A 150 -12.22 -17.98 9.03
N HIS A 151 -13.10 -16.98 8.88
CA HIS A 151 -14.54 -17.17 8.89
C HIS A 151 -15.17 -17.22 7.49
N ASN A 152 -14.38 -17.29 6.41
CA ASN A 152 -14.86 -17.27 5.02
C ASN A 152 -15.77 -16.06 4.70
N LYS A 153 -15.43 -14.89 5.27
CA LYS A 153 -16.15 -13.60 5.10
C LYS A 153 -15.43 -12.63 4.17
N LEU A 154 -14.66 -13.11 3.20
CA LEU A 154 -14.12 -12.27 2.11
C LEU A 154 -15.19 -11.97 1.04
N VAL A 155 -16.37 -11.55 1.48
CA VAL A 155 -17.52 -11.22 0.65
C VAL A 155 -18.20 -9.96 1.20
N PRO A 156 -18.87 -9.16 0.35
CA PRO A 156 -19.69 -8.07 0.85
C PRO A 156 -20.84 -8.58 1.71
N GLU A 157 -21.03 -7.99 2.90
CA GLU A 157 -22.20 -8.19 3.78
C GLU A 157 -23.34 -7.22 3.45
#